data_AF-A0A168B2F6-F1
#
_entry.id   AF-A0A168B2F6-F1
#
_cell.length_a   1.000
_cell.length_b   1.000
_cell.length_c   1.000
_cell.angle_alpha   90.00
_cell.angle_beta   90.00
_cell.angle_gamma   90.00
#
_symmetry.space_group_name_H-M   'P 1'
#
loop_
_entity.id
_entity.type
_entity.pdbx_description
1 polymer ?
#
loop_
_entity_poly.entity_id
_entity_poly.type
_entity_poly.pdbx_seq_one_letter_code
_entity_poly.pdbx_strand_id
1 'polypeptide(L)'
;MRYALAYAALASTVSAHGLVTMIKGDNGVMMPGLGVTDGTPRDCSSNGCGSQADTSIIRNRDMQQNPLGKTQGGGPVDAAVNVARFMGSSNTSPQNKGASGATGQEDDLSGLPAGAAKRHEERKRQLDKLFGGLLGGAGGAGGAGGDKAAGGAGGAAGGLLGGLGGGGGGGAGGLLGGLTGGGGGTKSNFAAETMVADTAGTGNSQGLPTSDSNGVVSLVYRQINQDGAGPLSATVDGTSGGKDASAFQNAEVVKDVPGLGVGGLSLATNTDFPLQVKMPAGMTCDGTIAGVNNACVVRVRNSAAAGPFGGSAVFTQSAPARRAAIAYRLRKRMEIAREAVPFTEVDEEEELEDEHEE
;
A
#
# COMPACT_ATOMS: atom_id res chain seq x y z
N MET A 1 -42.92 40.40 4.25
CA MET A 1 -42.38 39.35 3.36
C MET A 1 -41.12 38.81 4.01
N ARG A 2 -41.15 37.58 4.52
CA ARG A 2 -40.00 36.94 5.18
C ARG A 2 -39.26 36.10 4.14
N TYR A 3 -38.06 36.52 3.75
CA TYR A 3 -37.21 35.77 2.83
C TYR A 3 -36.56 34.61 3.58
N ALA A 4 -37.02 33.39 3.32
CA ALA A 4 -36.33 32.17 3.74
C ALA A 4 -35.20 31.92 2.74
N LEU A 5 -33.96 32.23 3.15
CA LEU A 5 -32.77 31.76 2.46
C LEU A 5 -32.64 30.25 2.71
N ALA A 6 -33.05 29.46 1.73
CA ALA A 6 -32.77 28.03 1.71
C ALA A 6 -31.27 27.84 1.49
N TYR A 7 -30.53 27.57 2.57
CA TYR A 7 -29.20 26.99 2.50
C TYR A 7 -29.35 25.57 1.95
N ALA A 8 -29.23 25.42 0.62
CA ALA A 8 -28.96 24.12 0.02
C ALA A 8 -27.56 23.70 0.48
N ALA A 9 -27.50 22.87 1.52
CA ALA A 9 -26.28 22.15 1.87
C ALA A 9 -25.92 21.27 0.67
N LEU A 10 -24.96 21.74 -0.14
CA LEU A 10 -24.19 20.91 -1.06
C LEU A 10 -23.41 19.92 -0.18
N ALA A 11 -24.06 18.84 0.23
CA ALA A 11 -23.37 17.66 0.71
C ALA A 11 -22.62 17.09 -0.50
N SER A 12 -21.39 17.55 -0.72
CA SER A 12 -20.43 16.84 -1.55
C SER A 12 -20.36 15.42 -1.00
N THR A 13 -20.99 14.48 -1.70
CA THR A 13 -20.90 13.06 -1.37
C THR A 13 -19.47 12.65 -1.68
N VAL A 14 -18.64 12.75 -0.65
CA VAL A 14 -17.22 12.46 -0.71
C VAL A 14 -17.06 10.96 -0.97
N SER A 15 -17.00 10.58 -2.25
CA SER A 15 -16.87 9.20 -2.70
C SER A 15 -15.40 8.95 -2.95
N ALA A 16 -14.70 8.51 -1.92
CA ALA A 16 -13.26 8.47 -1.86
C ALA A 16 -12.72 7.05 -2.02
N HIS A 17 -12.84 6.47 -3.21
CA HIS A 17 -12.47 5.08 -3.43
C HIS A 17 -11.00 4.97 -3.79
N GLY A 18 -10.24 4.30 -2.92
CA GLY A 18 -8.91 3.83 -3.22
C GLY A 18 -8.62 2.51 -2.54
N LEU A 19 -7.79 1.70 -3.18
CA LEU A 19 -7.50 0.33 -2.77
C LEU A 19 -6.02 0.03 -2.80
N VAL A 20 -5.59 -0.88 -1.93
CA VAL A 20 -4.28 -1.53 -2.07
C VAL A 20 -4.42 -2.60 -3.13
N THR A 21 -3.81 -2.39 -4.29
CA THR A 21 -3.82 -3.39 -5.35
C THR A 21 -2.71 -4.41 -5.17
N MET A 22 -1.57 -4.01 -4.62
CA MET A 22 -0.42 -4.90 -4.50
C MET A 22 0.44 -4.57 -3.29
N ILE A 23 1.12 -5.58 -2.77
CA ILE A 23 2.35 -5.44 -2.00
C ILE A 23 3.56 -5.97 -2.80
N LYS A 24 4.64 -5.19 -2.83
CA LYS A 24 5.96 -5.57 -3.39
C LYS A 24 6.92 -5.78 -2.22
N GLY A 25 7.40 -7.01 -2.07
CA GLY A 25 8.38 -7.37 -1.06
C GLY A 25 9.79 -6.96 -1.46
N ASP A 26 10.65 -6.77 -0.46
CA ASP A 26 12.10 -6.55 -0.67
C ASP A 26 12.76 -7.77 -1.32
N ASN A 27 12.23 -8.97 -1.08
CA ASN A 27 12.57 -10.20 -1.79
C ASN A 27 12.09 -10.25 -3.26
N GLY A 28 11.50 -9.17 -3.79
CA GLY A 28 11.02 -9.07 -5.17
C GLY A 28 9.68 -9.78 -5.44
N VAL A 29 9.09 -10.42 -4.42
CA VAL A 29 7.80 -11.11 -4.55
C VAL A 29 6.66 -10.10 -4.55
N MET A 30 5.71 -10.32 -5.45
CA MET A 30 4.51 -9.48 -5.59
C MET A 30 3.28 -10.29 -5.24
N MET A 31 2.44 -9.76 -4.36
CA MET A 31 1.17 -10.38 -3.99
C MET A 31 0.03 -9.36 -4.15
N PRO A 32 -1.15 -9.78 -4.65
CA PRO A 32 -2.34 -8.94 -4.63
C PRO A 32 -2.67 -8.44 -3.22
N GLY A 33 -3.24 -7.24 -3.14
CA GLY A 33 -3.91 -6.80 -1.91
C GLY A 33 -5.08 -7.72 -1.57
N LEU A 34 -5.45 -7.83 -0.30
CA LEU A 34 -6.43 -8.82 0.17
C LEU A 34 -7.86 -8.57 -0.29
N GLY A 35 -8.18 -7.33 -0.68
CA GLY A 35 -9.47 -6.99 -1.26
C GLY A 35 -9.56 -7.28 -2.75
N VAL A 36 -8.42 -7.45 -3.44
CA VAL A 36 -8.35 -7.54 -4.90
C VAL A 36 -9.10 -8.76 -5.40
N THR A 37 -9.91 -8.56 -6.42
CA THR A 37 -10.68 -9.63 -7.06
C THR A 37 -10.56 -9.54 -8.57
N ASP A 38 -10.28 -10.68 -9.21
CA ASP A 38 -10.15 -10.76 -10.66
C ASP A 38 -11.46 -10.36 -11.38
N GLY A 39 -11.33 -9.90 -12.63
CA GLY A 39 -12.46 -9.39 -13.41
C GLY A 39 -12.94 -7.99 -13.01
N THR A 40 -12.46 -7.43 -11.88
CA THR A 40 -12.80 -6.05 -11.51
C THR A 40 -12.28 -5.08 -12.57
N PRO A 41 -13.13 -4.24 -13.18
CA PRO A 41 -12.70 -3.29 -14.21
C PRO A 41 -11.70 -2.26 -13.66
N ARG A 42 -10.65 -1.98 -14.43
CA ARG A 42 -9.55 -1.08 -14.05
C ARG A 42 -9.36 0.08 -15.04
N ASP A 43 -10.16 0.16 -16.09
CA ASP A 43 -10.13 1.21 -17.11
C ASP A 43 -11.16 2.32 -16.90
N CYS A 44 -11.97 2.21 -15.85
CA CYS A 44 -13.00 3.18 -15.50
C CYS A 44 -12.89 3.63 -14.03
N SER A 45 -13.56 4.73 -13.68
CA SER A 45 -13.46 5.35 -12.35
C SER A 45 -14.79 5.51 -11.61
N SER A 46 -15.89 4.99 -12.19
CA SER A 46 -17.23 5.12 -11.62
C SER A 46 -17.66 3.85 -10.89
N ASN A 47 -18.55 3.97 -9.91
CA ASN A 47 -19.13 2.80 -9.26
C ASN A 47 -19.99 1.99 -10.26
N GLY A 48 -20.67 2.68 -11.17
CA GLY A 48 -21.58 2.09 -12.16
C GLY A 48 -20.89 1.26 -13.25
N CYS A 49 -19.57 1.22 -13.31
CA CYS A 49 -18.81 0.27 -14.14
C CYS A 49 -18.14 -0.86 -13.31
N GLY A 50 -18.33 -0.91 -11.99
CA GLY A 50 -17.77 -1.96 -11.13
C GLY A 50 -16.32 -1.75 -10.67
N SER A 51 -15.62 -0.70 -11.10
CA SER A 51 -14.20 -0.45 -10.73
C SER A 51 -13.91 -0.31 -9.23
N GLN A 52 -14.96 -0.07 -8.44
CA GLN A 52 -14.90 0.15 -6.99
C GLN A 52 -15.30 -1.10 -6.19
N ALA A 53 -15.68 -2.19 -6.87
CA ALA A 53 -16.31 -3.35 -6.23
C ALA A 53 -15.40 -4.07 -5.23
N ASP A 54 -14.09 -4.02 -5.46
CA ASP A 54 -13.06 -4.67 -4.65
C ASP A 54 -12.33 -3.70 -3.70
N THR A 55 -12.83 -2.47 -3.58
CA THR A 55 -12.35 -1.51 -2.58
C THR A 55 -12.88 -1.89 -1.19
N SER A 56 -11.97 -2.03 -0.22
CA SER A 56 -12.34 -2.36 1.16
C SER A 56 -12.94 -1.16 1.89
N ILE A 57 -14.12 -1.35 2.46
CA ILE A 57 -14.79 -0.43 3.37
C ILE A 57 -14.39 -0.80 4.81
N ILE A 58 -13.63 0.07 5.48
CA ILE A 58 -12.97 -0.19 6.77
C ILE A 58 -13.47 0.80 7.83
N ARG A 59 -14.75 0.66 8.20
CA ARG A 59 -15.40 1.50 9.22
C ARG A 59 -15.03 1.04 10.61
N ASN A 60 -14.75 1.97 11.52
CA ASN A 60 -14.45 1.65 12.94
C ASN A 60 -15.49 0.71 13.56
N ARG A 61 -16.77 0.96 13.29
CA ARG A 61 -17.89 0.16 13.82
C ARG A 61 -17.94 -1.28 13.29
N ASP A 62 -17.40 -1.51 12.08
CA ASP A 62 -17.46 -2.82 11.41
C ASP A 62 -16.18 -3.63 11.68
N MET A 63 -15.09 -2.98 12.10
CA MET A 63 -13.78 -3.59 12.30
C MET A 63 -13.75 -4.66 13.38
N GLN A 64 -14.61 -4.60 14.40
CA GLN A 64 -14.67 -5.64 15.42
C GLN A 64 -15.04 -7.01 14.86
N GLN A 65 -15.86 -7.04 13.80
CA GLN A 65 -16.28 -8.28 13.12
C GLN A 65 -15.47 -8.53 11.84
N ASN A 66 -15.06 -7.45 11.17
CA ASN A 66 -14.34 -7.50 9.90
C ASN A 66 -13.11 -6.58 9.98
N PRO A 67 -12.02 -6.99 10.65
CA PRO A 67 -10.88 -6.10 10.84
C PRO A 67 -10.25 -5.64 9.52
N LEU A 68 -10.28 -6.46 8.48
CA LEU A 68 -9.77 -6.12 7.16
C LEU A 68 -10.78 -5.34 6.28
N GLY A 69 -11.95 -5.06 6.83
CA GLY A 69 -13.07 -4.46 6.12
C GLY A 69 -13.84 -5.46 5.26
N LYS A 70 -14.71 -4.91 4.42
CA LYS A 70 -15.51 -5.66 3.45
C LYS A 70 -15.52 -4.97 2.11
N THR A 71 -15.53 -5.72 1.02
CA THR A 71 -15.70 -5.19 -0.33
C THR A 71 -17.17 -5.24 -0.74
N GLN A 72 -17.59 -4.38 -1.67
CA GLN A 72 -18.97 -4.40 -2.17
C GLN A 72 -19.25 -5.67 -2.97
N GLY A 73 -18.24 -6.18 -3.67
CA GLY A 73 -18.31 -7.38 -4.48
C GLY A 73 -18.18 -8.68 -3.69
N GLY A 74 -17.24 -8.75 -2.74
CA GLY A 74 -16.85 -10.02 -2.11
C GLY A 74 -17.27 -10.21 -0.65
N GLY A 75 -17.82 -9.17 -0.01
CA GLY A 75 -18.16 -9.24 1.42
C GLY A 75 -16.89 -9.12 2.30
N PRO A 76 -16.86 -9.75 3.48
CA PRO A 76 -15.71 -9.68 4.39
C PRO A 76 -14.40 -10.10 3.74
N VAL A 77 -13.34 -9.30 3.93
CA VAL A 77 -11.99 -9.62 3.45
C VAL A 77 -11.35 -10.65 4.38
N ASP A 78 -10.92 -11.79 3.84
CA ASP A 78 -10.23 -12.85 4.57
C ASP A 78 -8.80 -13.04 4.04
N ALA A 79 -7.82 -12.81 4.92
CA ALA A 79 -6.41 -13.02 4.61
C ALA A 79 -6.09 -14.49 4.30
N ALA A 80 -6.74 -15.44 4.98
CA ALA A 80 -6.46 -16.85 4.81
C ALA A 80 -6.84 -17.35 3.40
N VAL A 81 -7.95 -16.88 2.83
CA VAL A 81 -8.38 -17.22 1.47
C VAL A 81 -7.33 -16.74 0.45
N ASN A 82 -6.95 -15.46 0.54
CA ASN A 82 -5.98 -14.84 -0.37
C ASN A 82 -4.59 -15.48 -0.25
N VAL A 83 -4.10 -15.69 0.97
CA VAL A 83 -2.79 -16.31 1.21
C VAL A 83 -2.80 -17.76 0.74
N ALA A 84 -3.85 -18.54 1.03
CA ALA A 84 -3.93 -19.92 0.56
C ALA A 84 -3.91 -20.02 -0.97
N ARG A 85 -4.61 -19.10 -1.67
CA ARG A 85 -4.60 -19.02 -3.13
C ARG A 85 -3.23 -18.67 -3.67
N PHE A 86 -2.58 -17.66 -3.10
CA PHE A 86 -1.24 -17.22 -3.49
C PHE A 86 -0.17 -18.30 -3.23
N MET A 87 -0.28 -19.01 -2.11
CA MET A 87 0.60 -20.13 -1.76
C MET A 87 0.29 -21.40 -2.56
N GLY A 88 -0.81 -21.44 -3.32
CA GLY A 88 -1.23 -22.62 -4.10
C GLY A 88 -1.79 -23.75 -3.25
N SER A 89 -2.07 -23.51 -1.96
CA SER A 89 -2.69 -24.48 -1.05
C SER A 89 -4.23 -24.50 -1.15
N SER A 90 -4.81 -23.55 -1.90
CA SER A 90 -6.24 -23.52 -2.23
C SER A 90 -6.50 -23.05 -3.67
N ASN A 91 -7.57 -23.58 -4.26
CA ASN A 91 -8.13 -23.10 -5.53
C ASN A 91 -9.26 -22.08 -5.34
N THR A 92 -9.68 -21.83 -4.10
CA THR A 92 -10.66 -20.78 -3.79
C THR A 92 -10.01 -19.42 -4.01
N SER A 93 -10.66 -18.58 -4.79
CA SER A 93 -10.27 -17.17 -4.98
C SER A 93 -11.28 -16.26 -4.27
N PRO A 94 -10.88 -15.05 -3.84
CA PRO A 94 -11.85 -14.00 -3.56
C PRO A 94 -12.77 -13.84 -4.78
N GLN A 95 -14.07 -13.82 -4.55
CA GLN A 95 -15.07 -13.70 -5.62
C GLN A 95 -15.84 -12.41 -5.42
N ASN A 96 -16.08 -11.71 -6.51
CA ASN A 96 -16.98 -10.59 -6.62
C ASN A 96 -18.35 -11.16 -6.99
N LYS A 97 -19.16 -11.41 -5.95
CA LYS A 97 -20.52 -11.93 -6.09
C LYS A 97 -21.50 -10.90 -6.65
N GLY A 98 -21.04 -9.69 -6.96
CA GLY A 98 -21.86 -8.56 -7.33
C GLY A 98 -22.77 -8.13 -6.17
N ALA A 99 -22.76 -6.84 -5.81
CA ALA A 99 -23.96 -6.27 -5.21
C ALA A 99 -25.04 -6.22 -6.30
N SER A 100 -26.32 -6.29 -5.95
CA SER A 100 -27.40 -5.81 -6.83
C SER A 100 -27.15 -4.31 -7.11
N GLY A 101 -26.31 -4.01 -8.10
CA GLY A 101 -25.74 -2.68 -8.36
C GLY A 101 -24.23 -2.62 -8.63
N ALA A 102 -23.46 -3.71 -8.49
CA ALA A 102 -22.06 -3.79 -8.95
C ALA A 102 -22.02 -4.43 -10.34
N THR A 103 -21.49 -3.71 -11.33
CA THR A 103 -21.59 -4.01 -12.77
C THR A 103 -20.31 -4.59 -13.38
N GLY A 104 -19.49 -5.29 -12.58
CA GLY A 104 -18.42 -6.12 -13.12
C GLY A 104 -18.92 -7.56 -13.20
N GLN A 105 -19.18 -8.09 -14.40
CA GLN A 105 -19.17 -9.54 -14.57
C GLN A 105 -17.71 -10.00 -14.56
N GLU A 106 -17.39 -10.99 -13.74
CA GLU A 106 -16.07 -11.61 -13.77
C GLU A 106 -15.89 -12.32 -15.12
N ASP A 107 -14.83 -11.97 -15.87
CA ASP A 107 -14.46 -12.72 -17.06
C ASP A 107 -13.99 -14.13 -16.64
N ASP A 108 -14.36 -15.17 -17.41
CA ASP A 108 -13.84 -16.52 -17.19
C ASP A 108 -12.35 -16.59 -17.59
N LEU A 109 -11.48 -16.40 -16.60
CA LEU A 109 -10.02 -16.41 -16.79
C LEU A 109 -9.40 -17.82 -16.70
N SER A 110 -10.19 -18.89 -16.65
CA SER A 110 -9.71 -20.27 -16.49
C SER A 110 -8.85 -20.79 -17.66
N GLY A 111 -8.74 -20.01 -18.75
CA GLY A 111 -8.00 -20.36 -19.98
C GLY A 111 -6.76 -19.51 -20.32
N LEU A 112 -6.26 -18.61 -19.47
CA LEU A 112 -5.20 -17.64 -19.85
C LEU A 112 -3.76 -17.88 -19.31
N PRO A 113 -3.13 -19.07 -19.41
CA PRO A 113 -1.70 -19.22 -19.11
C PRO A 113 -0.79 -18.39 -20.03
N ALA A 114 -1.17 -18.22 -21.30
CA ALA A 114 -0.33 -17.61 -22.33
C ALA A 114 -0.12 -16.08 -22.16
N GLY A 115 -0.94 -15.44 -21.32
CA GLY A 115 -0.86 -14.00 -21.02
C GLY A 115 -0.39 -13.66 -19.61
N ALA A 116 -0.58 -14.55 -18.63
CA ALA A 116 -0.29 -14.29 -17.21
C ALA A 116 1.18 -13.89 -16.99
N ALA A 117 2.12 -14.65 -17.55
CA ALA A 117 3.56 -14.34 -17.43
C ALA A 117 3.92 -12.98 -18.06
N LYS A 118 3.30 -12.63 -19.19
CA LYS A 118 3.52 -11.33 -19.86
C LYS A 118 2.94 -10.18 -19.03
N ARG A 119 1.72 -10.33 -18.50
CA ARG A 119 1.08 -9.32 -17.62
C ARG A 119 1.85 -9.15 -16.32
N HIS A 120 2.32 -10.24 -15.72
CA HIS A 120 3.14 -10.20 -14.53
C HIS A 120 4.45 -9.43 -14.78
N GLU A 121 5.12 -9.69 -15.90
CA GLU A 121 6.33 -8.98 -16.30
C GLU A 121 6.05 -7.50 -16.65
N GLU A 122 4.95 -7.18 -17.32
CA GLU A 122 4.53 -5.80 -17.55
C GLU A 122 4.27 -5.07 -16.23
N ARG A 123 3.57 -5.71 -15.29
CA ARG A 123 3.29 -5.16 -13.97
C ARG A 123 4.58 -4.93 -13.19
N LYS A 124 5.52 -5.88 -13.24
CA LYS A 124 6.86 -5.72 -12.67
C LYS A 124 7.57 -4.48 -13.23
N ARG A 125 7.56 -4.27 -14.55
CA ARG A 125 8.14 -3.08 -15.19
C ARG A 125 7.44 -1.78 -14.80
N GLN A 126 6.12 -1.79 -14.69
CA GLN A 126 5.36 -0.63 -14.20
C GLN A 126 5.77 -0.28 -12.76
N LEU A 127 5.98 -1.29 -11.91
CA LEU A 127 6.42 -1.10 -10.53
C LEU A 127 7.86 -0.65 -10.43
N ASP A 128 8.74 -1.16 -11.27
CA ASP A 128 10.13 -0.70 -11.33
C ASP A 128 10.20 0.75 -11.79
N LYS A 129 9.25 1.24 -12.60
CA LYS A 129 9.12 2.68 -12.87
C LYS A 129 8.56 3.44 -11.67
N LEU A 130 7.53 2.91 -11.02
CA LEU A 130 6.86 3.54 -9.87
C LEU A 130 7.80 3.70 -8.67
N PHE A 131 8.63 2.69 -8.40
CA PHE A 131 9.59 2.66 -7.29
C PHE A 131 11.02 2.98 -7.73
N GLY A 132 11.35 2.95 -9.02
CA GLY A 132 12.71 3.25 -9.52
C GLY A 132 13.13 4.69 -9.34
N GLY A 133 12.16 5.62 -9.34
CA GLY A 133 12.41 7.03 -8.94
C GLY A 133 12.77 7.21 -7.46
N LEU A 134 12.60 6.17 -6.63
CA LEU A 134 12.92 6.18 -5.19
C LEU A 134 14.28 5.54 -4.87
N LEU A 135 14.78 4.66 -5.73
CA LEU A 135 16.05 3.93 -5.57
C LEU A 135 17.21 4.50 -6.42
N GLY A 136 16.95 5.52 -7.24
CA GLY A 136 17.95 6.17 -8.10
C GLY A 136 18.79 7.19 -7.34
N GLY A 137 19.64 6.75 -6.41
CA GLY A 137 20.47 7.65 -5.61
C GLY A 137 21.62 7.02 -4.84
N ALA A 138 22.38 6.08 -5.42
CA ALA A 138 23.80 5.81 -5.10
C ALA A 138 24.36 4.62 -5.91
N GLY A 139 25.43 4.86 -6.68
CA GLY A 139 26.51 3.97 -7.18
C GLY A 139 26.21 2.51 -7.59
N GLY A 140 26.65 1.98 -8.74
CA GLY A 140 27.76 2.35 -9.59
C GLY A 140 27.88 1.35 -10.75
N ALA A 141 28.79 1.67 -11.67
CA ALA A 141 29.00 1.08 -12.98
C ALA A 141 29.27 -0.44 -13.02
N GLY A 142 28.94 -1.05 -14.17
CA GLY A 142 29.70 -2.16 -14.73
C GLY A 142 28.87 -3.38 -15.13
N GLY A 143 28.83 -3.70 -16.43
CA GLY A 143 28.39 -5.01 -16.91
C GLY A 143 27.65 -4.99 -18.24
N ALA A 144 28.39 -4.76 -19.32
CA ALA A 144 27.92 -4.87 -20.70
C ALA A 144 27.70 -6.34 -21.14
N GLY A 145 26.79 -6.52 -22.09
CA GLY A 145 26.64 -7.71 -22.94
C GLY A 145 25.19 -7.85 -23.39
N GLY A 146 24.73 -7.50 -24.59
CA GLY A 146 25.41 -7.27 -25.86
C GLY A 146 24.87 -8.28 -26.87
N ASP A 147 23.96 -7.83 -27.75
CA ASP A 147 23.72 -8.28 -29.14
C ASP A 147 22.32 -7.84 -29.61
N LYS A 148 22.04 -7.49 -30.88
CA LYS A 148 22.74 -6.83 -31.98
C LYS A 148 21.64 -6.63 -33.04
N ALA A 149 21.44 -5.42 -33.56
CA ALA A 149 20.86 -5.22 -34.90
C ALA A 149 21.16 -3.81 -35.45
N ALA A 150 21.80 -3.83 -36.63
CA ALA A 150 22.00 -2.82 -37.69
C ALA A 150 21.13 -1.54 -37.63
N GLY A 151 21.60 -0.35 -37.97
CA GLY A 151 22.69 0.07 -38.85
C GLY A 151 22.15 1.23 -39.73
N GLY A 152 22.84 2.38 -39.77
CA GLY A 152 22.46 3.51 -40.63
C GLY A 152 23.02 4.84 -40.15
N ALA A 153 23.94 5.41 -40.94
CA ALA A 153 24.85 6.49 -40.59
C ALA A 153 24.28 7.93 -40.74
N GLY A 154 24.90 8.88 -40.04
CA GLY A 154 25.05 10.26 -40.52
C GLY A 154 24.77 11.39 -39.52
N GLY A 155 25.80 12.19 -39.20
CA GLY A 155 25.64 13.62 -38.91
C GLY A 155 25.73 14.05 -37.45
N ALA A 156 26.90 14.56 -37.07
CA ALA A 156 27.12 15.30 -35.84
C ALA A 156 26.60 16.76 -35.92
N ALA A 157 26.30 17.31 -34.74
CA ALA A 157 26.28 18.72 -34.36
C ALA A 157 25.08 19.62 -34.78
N GLY A 158 24.49 20.26 -33.75
CA GLY A 158 23.90 21.60 -33.86
C GLY A 158 22.40 21.69 -33.57
N GLY A 159 22.01 22.57 -32.66
CA GLY A 159 20.64 23.12 -32.65
C GLY A 159 19.93 23.21 -31.31
N LEU A 160 20.58 23.78 -30.28
CA LEU A 160 19.88 24.59 -29.28
C LEU A 160 19.29 25.82 -30.00
N LEU A 161 18.03 26.19 -29.68
CA LEU A 161 17.28 27.39 -30.14
C LEU A 161 16.34 27.17 -31.34
N GLY A 162 15.07 26.97 -31.03
CA GLY A 162 13.95 27.14 -31.96
C GLY A 162 12.73 27.67 -31.19
N GLY A 163 12.83 28.92 -30.73
CA GLY A 163 11.71 29.63 -30.12
C GLY A 163 10.87 30.38 -31.14
N LEU A 164 9.61 30.60 -30.74
CA LEU A 164 8.71 31.69 -31.11
C LEU A 164 8.04 31.72 -32.50
N GLY A 165 6.70 31.69 -32.42
CA GLY A 165 5.77 32.39 -33.33
C GLY A 165 4.51 31.57 -33.58
N GLY A 166 3.29 31.97 -33.24
CA GLY A 166 2.75 33.15 -32.56
C GLY A 166 1.26 32.91 -32.26
N GLY A 167 0.75 33.44 -31.14
CA GLY A 167 -0.41 34.35 -31.09
C GLY A 167 -1.73 33.65 -30.77
N GLY A 168 -2.62 34.09 -29.89
CA GLY A 168 -2.69 35.23 -28.99
C GLY A 168 -4.00 35.13 -28.20
N GLY A 169 -4.02 35.63 -26.97
CA GLY A 169 -5.21 35.64 -26.10
C GLY A 169 -4.81 35.81 -24.63
N GLY A 170 -4.67 37.06 -24.20
CA GLY A 170 -4.15 37.42 -22.88
C GLY A 170 -5.15 37.24 -21.73
N GLY A 171 -4.59 37.20 -20.51
CA GLY A 171 -5.29 37.58 -19.28
C GLY A 171 -5.56 36.46 -18.26
N ALA A 172 -4.51 35.91 -17.64
CA ALA A 172 -4.46 35.47 -16.24
C ALA A 172 -3.11 34.81 -15.95
N GLY A 173 -2.07 35.63 -15.76
CA GLY A 173 -0.80 35.15 -15.23
C GLY A 173 -0.97 34.67 -13.78
N GLY A 174 -0.35 33.54 -13.44
CA GLY A 174 0.14 33.32 -12.08
C GLY A 174 -0.39 32.13 -11.27
N LEU A 175 -1.25 31.24 -11.77
CA LEU A 175 -1.79 30.12 -10.96
C LEU A 175 -1.67 28.71 -11.54
N LEU A 176 -1.07 28.52 -12.72
CA LEU A 176 -0.99 27.21 -13.39
C LEU A 176 0.41 26.55 -13.36
N GLY A 177 1.40 27.19 -12.71
CA GLY A 177 2.75 26.64 -12.56
C GLY A 177 2.93 25.58 -11.48
N GLY A 178 1.89 25.32 -10.67
CA GLY A 178 1.91 24.32 -9.59
C GLY A 178 1.19 23.01 -9.90
N LEU A 179 0.57 22.86 -11.08
CA LEU A 179 -0.35 21.76 -11.40
C LEU A 179 0.27 20.56 -12.14
N THR A 180 1.60 20.52 -12.30
CA THR A 180 2.34 19.34 -12.81
C THR A 180 3.35 18.81 -11.80
N GLY A 181 3.18 19.15 -10.52
CA GLY A 181 4.07 18.76 -9.43
C GLY A 181 4.00 17.28 -9.09
N GLY A 182 4.98 16.51 -9.58
CA GLY A 182 5.85 15.66 -8.75
C GLY A 182 5.23 14.56 -7.88
N GLY A 183 3.98 14.16 -8.11
CA GLY A 183 3.26 13.21 -7.28
C GLY A 183 3.46 11.73 -7.64
N GLY A 184 4.56 11.33 -8.29
CA GLY A 184 4.97 9.92 -8.44
C GLY A 184 3.95 8.87 -8.93
N GLY A 185 2.78 9.25 -9.46
CA GLY A 185 1.72 8.33 -9.81
C GLY A 185 1.75 7.90 -11.28
N THR A 186 1.33 6.67 -11.56
CA THR A 186 1.24 6.13 -12.93
C THR A 186 -0.18 5.65 -13.23
N LYS A 187 -0.73 6.01 -14.40
CA LYS A 187 -1.97 5.39 -14.87
C LYS A 187 -1.70 3.93 -15.24
N SER A 188 -2.62 3.05 -14.88
CA SER A 188 -2.59 1.65 -15.33
C SER A 188 -3.34 1.49 -16.63
N ASN A 189 -2.83 0.60 -17.48
CA ASN A 189 -3.39 0.27 -18.77
C ASN A 189 -4.12 -1.09 -18.79
N PHE A 190 -4.32 -1.72 -17.62
CA PHE A 190 -5.05 -2.98 -17.54
C PHE A 190 -6.56 -2.71 -17.62
N ALA A 191 -7.28 -3.44 -18.48
CA ALA A 191 -8.73 -3.31 -18.62
C ALA A 191 -9.47 -3.94 -17.44
N ALA A 192 -9.02 -5.10 -16.98
CA ALA A 192 -9.55 -5.82 -15.83
C ALA A 192 -8.43 -6.32 -14.91
N GLU A 193 -8.77 -6.55 -13.65
CA GLU A 193 -7.88 -7.16 -12.68
C GLU A 193 -7.69 -8.65 -12.97
N THR A 194 -6.45 -9.14 -12.83
CA THR A 194 -6.10 -10.54 -13.09
C THR A 194 -5.06 -11.09 -12.10
N MET A 195 -4.61 -10.29 -11.12
CA MET A 195 -3.46 -10.72 -10.32
C MET A 195 -3.71 -11.92 -9.43
N VAL A 196 -4.94 -12.15 -8.99
CA VAL A 196 -5.20 -13.29 -8.09
C VAL A 196 -4.93 -14.57 -8.86
N ALA A 197 -5.43 -14.70 -10.09
CA ALA A 197 -5.12 -15.80 -10.99
C ALA A 197 -3.65 -15.78 -11.44
N ASP A 198 -3.11 -14.63 -11.86
CA ASP A 198 -1.75 -14.53 -12.42
C ASP A 198 -0.66 -14.88 -11.40
N THR A 199 -0.92 -14.68 -10.11
CA THR A 199 0.05 -14.95 -9.03
C THR A 199 -0.28 -16.20 -8.21
N ALA A 200 -1.38 -16.90 -8.51
CA ALA A 200 -1.78 -18.11 -7.80
C ALA A 200 -0.65 -19.16 -7.81
N GLY A 201 -0.32 -19.70 -6.64
CA GLY A 201 0.76 -20.69 -6.47
C GLY A 201 2.18 -20.14 -6.50
N THR A 202 2.40 -18.86 -6.83
CA THR A 202 3.75 -18.26 -6.86
C THR A 202 4.42 -18.34 -5.49
N GLY A 203 3.64 -18.15 -4.42
CA GLY A 203 4.11 -18.20 -3.04
C GLY A 203 4.67 -19.57 -2.62
N ASN A 204 4.29 -20.66 -3.29
CA ASN A 204 4.83 -21.99 -2.98
C ASN A 204 6.34 -22.07 -3.21
N SER A 205 6.86 -21.34 -4.19
CA SER A 205 8.29 -21.34 -4.53
C SER A 205 9.04 -20.12 -4.02
N GLN A 206 8.36 -18.97 -3.90
CA GLN A 206 9.01 -17.70 -3.58
C GLN A 206 8.73 -17.21 -2.15
N GLY A 207 7.78 -17.84 -1.45
CA GLY A 207 7.27 -17.34 -0.17
C GLY A 207 6.41 -16.09 -0.33
N LEU A 208 6.09 -15.45 0.79
CA LEU A 208 5.36 -14.18 0.81
C LEU A 208 6.28 -12.98 0.57
N PRO A 209 5.74 -11.82 0.15
CA PRO A 209 6.47 -10.55 0.15
C PRO A 209 7.09 -10.26 1.53
N THR A 210 8.31 -9.74 1.55
CA THR A 210 9.01 -9.36 2.80
C THR A 210 9.02 -7.85 3.03
N SER A 211 9.08 -7.43 4.30
CA SER A 211 9.54 -6.07 4.63
C SER A 211 10.99 -5.86 4.20
N ASP A 212 11.44 -4.61 4.06
CA ASP A 212 12.87 -4.30 3.97
C ASP A 212 13.60 -4.54 5.30
N SER A 213 14.89 -4.21 5.36
CA SER A 213 15.71 -4.36 6.58
C SER A 213 15.30 -3.43 7.73
N ASN A 214 14.58 -2.34 7.43
CA ASN A 214 14.11 -1.34 8.39
C ASN A 214 12.66 -1.59 8.84
N GLY A 215 12.02 -2.63 8.33
CA GLY A 215 10.61 -2.94 8.61
C GLY A 215 9.64 -2.08 7.82
N VAL A 216 10.04 -1.55 6.67
CA VAL A 216 9.16 -0.84 5.73
C VAL A 216 8.61 -1.82 4.70
N VAL A 217 7.31 -1.71 4.42
CA VAL A 217 6.62 -2.46 3.35
C VAL A 217 6.21 -1.53 2.24
N SER A 218 6.35 -1.98 0.99
CA SER A 218 6.00 -1.22 -0.21
C SER A 218 4.68 -1.71 -0.79
N LEU A 219 3.71 -0.81 -0.90
CA LEU A 219 2.36 -1.04 -1.38
C LEU A 219 2.09 -0.22 -2.63
N VAL A 220 1.16 -0.68 -3.46
CA VAL A 220 0.60 0.08 -4.56
C VAL A 220 -0.81 0.45 -4.20
N TYR A 221 -1.04 1.74 -3.98
CA TYR A 221 -2.36 2.28 -3.70
C TYR A 221 -2.94 2.89 -4.97
N ARG A 222 -4.07 2.36 -5.41
CA ARG A 222 -4.80 2.91 -6.55
C ARG A 222 -5.85 3.88 -6.05
N GLN A 223 -5.75 5.11 -6.50
CA GLN A 223 -6.84 6.08 -6.39
C GLN A 223 -7.78 5.88 -7.59
N ILE A 224 -9.01 5.42 -7.33
CA ILE A 224 -10.00 5.19 -8.40
C ILE A 224 -10.61 6.53 -8.81
N ASN A 225 -11.02 7.35 -7.86
CA ASN A 225 -11.67 8.63 -8.10
C ASN A 225 -11.10 9.78 -7.25
N GLN A 226 -11.50 11.01 -7.57
CA GLN A 226 -10.93 12.29 -7.14
C GLN A 226 -10.77 12.49 -5.63
N ASP A 227 -11.58 11.79 -4.85
CA ASP A 227 -11.67 11.95 -3.40
C ASP A 227 -10.96 10.82 -2.65
N GLY A 228 -10.46 9.80 -3.36
CA GLY A 228 -9.82 8.61 -2.79
C GLY A 228 -8.37 8.80 -2.39
N ALA A 229 -7.81 10.01 -2.48
CA ALA A 229 -6.43 10.28 -2.11
C ALA A 229 -6.28 10.48 -0.59
N GLY A 230 -5.06 10.31 -0.10
CA GLY A 230 -4.69 10.41 1.30
C GLY A 230 -4.91 11.82 1.90
N PRO A 231 -4.66 12.00 3.21
CA PRO A 231 -3.69 11.21 3.95
C PRO A 231 -4.25 9.84 4.34
N LEU A 232 -3.42 8.81 4.12
CA LEU A 232 -3.74 7.46 4.55
C LEU A 232 -3.28 7.27 6.01
N SER A 233 -4.13 6.60 6.79
CA SER A 233 -3.74 6.03 8.08
C SER A 233 -3.36 4.57 7.89
N ALA A 234 -2.30 4.12 8.56
CA ALA A 234 -1.84 2.74 8.50
C ALA A 234 -1.83 2.09 9.89
N THR A 235 -2.17 0.81 9.91
CA THR A 235 -2.07 -0.06 11.08
C THR A 235 -1.49 -1.40 10.68
N VAL A 236 -0.72 -2.04 11.57
CA VAL A 236 -0.16 -3.37 11.35
C VAL A 236 -0.59 -4.31 12.47
N ASP A 237 -1.04 -5.50 12.09
CA ASP A 237 -1.27 -6.64 12.97
C ASP A 237 -0.10 -7.61 12.85
N GLY A 238 0.56 -7.88 13.99
CA GLY A 238 1.68 -8.79 14.09
C GLY A 238 1.33 -10.21 14.57
N THR A 239 0.08 -10.49 14.95
CA THR A 239 -0.26 -11.73 15.68
C THR A 239 -1.51 -12.43 15.18
N SER A 240 -2.60 -11.73 14.90
CA SER A 240 -3.91 -12.37 14.69
C SER A 240 -4.15 -12.85 13.26
N GLY A 241 -3.32 -12.40 12.32
CA GLY A 241 -3.50 -12.67 10.90
C GLY A 241 -4.67 -11.91 10.28
N GLY A 242 -5.01 -10.74 10.81
CA GLY A 242 -6.12 -9.90 10.38
C GLY A 242 -7.48 -10.28 10.96
N LYS A 243 -7.51 -11.13 11.99
CA LYS A 243 -8.75 -11.67 12.59
C LYS A 243 -9.22 -10.91 13.83
N ASP A 244 -8.32 -10.17 14.48
CA ASP A 244 -8.61 -9.39 15.67
C ASP A 244 -8.30 -7.91 15.43
N ALA A 245 -9.29 -7.06 15.61
CA ALA A 245 -9.13 -5.61 15.48
C ALA A 245 -8.17 -5.02 16.52
N SER A 246 -8.08 -5.62 17.71
CA SER A 246 -7.24 -5.15 18.81
C SER A 246 -5.75 -5.47 18.64
N ALA A 247 -5.42 -6.42 17.76
CA ALA A 247 -4.04 -6.77 17.43
C ALA A 247 -3.36 -5.72 16.52
N PHE A 248 -4.15 -4.84 15.89
CA PHE A 248 -3.64 -3.78 15.04
C PHE A 248 -3.08 -2.62 15.85
N GLN A 249 -1.83 -2.25 15.57
CA GLN A 249 -1.18 -1.07 16.14
C GLN A 249 -0.92 -0.03 15.05
N ASN A 250 -0.89 1.25 15.43
CA ASN A 250 -0.62 2.35 14.50
C ASN A 250 0.77 2.22 13.89
N ALA A 251 0.85 2.39 12.58
CA ALA A 251 2.06 2.32 11.79
C ALA A 251 2.30 3.65 11.07
N GLU A 252 3.57 4.00 10.87
CA GLU A 252 3.97 5.24 10.21
C GLU A 252 3.84 5.09 8.69
N VAL A 253 3.16 6.02 8.03
CA VAL A 253 3.15 6.11 6.56
C VAL A 253 4.36 6.93 6.13
N VAL A 254 5.40 6.26 5.64
CA VAL A 254 6.69 6.85 5.24
C VAL A 254 6.56 7.60 3.91
N LYS A 255 5.80 7.03 2.98
CA LYS A 255 5.47 7.64 1.69
C LYS A 255 3.99 7.52 1.48
N ASP A 256 3.29 8.64 1.51
CA ASP A 256 1.84 8.70 1.34
C ASP A 256 1.45 9.01 -0.11
N VAL A 257 0.17 8.78 -0.41
CA VAL A 257 -0.47 9.18 -1.66
C VAL A 257 -0.63 10.70 -1.66
N PRO A 258 -0.08 11.42 -2.67
CA PRO A 258 -0.24 12.86 -2.75
C PRO A 258 -1.71 13.28 -2.80
N GLY A 259 -2.13 14.12 -1.86
CA GLY A 259 -3.45 14.75 -1.82
C GLY A 259 -3.32 16.25 -1.52
N LEU A 260 -4.17 17.09 -2.13
CA LEU A 260 -4.21 18.51 -1.85
C LEU A 260 -5.28 18.81 -0.78
N GLY A 261 -4.89 19.50 0.29
CA GLY A 261 -5.80 20.07 1.29
C GLY A 261 -6.35 19.10 2.34
N VAL A 262 -7.22 19.62 3.21
CA VAL A 262 -7.92 18.87 4.27
C VAL A 262 -8.97 17.97 3.61
N GLY A 263 -8.73 16.65 3.58
CA GLY A 263 -9.68 15.67 3.05
C GLY A 263 -9.21 14.87 1.84
N GLY A 264 -8.02 15.15 1.29
CA GLY A 264 -7.42 14.27 0.28
C GLY A 264 -7.97 14.41 -1.13
N LEU A 265 -8.28 15.64 -1.55
CA LEU A 265 -8.66 15.91 -2.92
C LEU A 265 -7.43 15.80 -3.84
N SER A 266 -7.45 14.85 -4.77
CA SER A 266 -6.42 14.70 -5.80
C SER A 266 -7.09 14.69 -7.16
N LEU A 267 -6.57 15.50 -8.08
CA LEU A 267 -7.00 15.55 -9.48
C LEU A 267 -6.78 14.23 -10.25
N ALA A 268 -6.13 13.24 -9.63
CA ALA A 268 -5.90 11.94 -10.21
C ALA A 268 -7.15 11.05 -10.16
N THR A 269 -7.43 10.38 -11.27
CA THR A 269 -8.39 9.27 -11.35
C THR A 269 -7.68 8.10 -11.98
N ASN A 270 -8.03 6.90 -11.55
CA ASN A 270 -7.42 5.66 -12.03
C ASN A 270 -5.87 5.70 -12.06
N THR A 271 -5.27 6.07 -10.93
CA THR A 271 -3.82 6.27 -10.82
C THR A 271 -3.25 5.44 -9.68
N ASP A 272 -2.15 4.75 -9.94
CA ASP A 272 -1.36 4.04 -8.94
C ASP A 272 -0.34 4.98 -8.31
N PHE A 273 -0.26 4.91 -6.98
CA PHE A 273 0.72 5.62 -6.18
C PHE A 273 1.54 4.65 -5.35
N PRO A 274 2.85 4.89 -5.20
CA PRO A 274 3.68 4.13 -4.28
C PRO A 274 3.35 4.56 -2.85
N LEU A 275 2.98 3.59 -2.02
CA LEU A 275 2.69 3.78 -0.61
C LEU A 275 3.72 2.99 0.21
N GLN A 276 4.35 3.60 1.20
CA GLN A 276 5.27 2.91 2.10
C GLN A 276 4.82 3.03 3.55
N VAL A 277 4.76 1.91 4.25
CA VAL A 277 4.35 1.83 5.65
C VAL A 277 5.47 1.19 6.46
N LYS A 278 5.87 1.83 7.55
CA LYS A 278 6.85 1.32 8.49
C LYS A 278 6.17 0.63 9.66
N MET A 279 6.61 -0.59 9.95
CA MET A 279 6.13 -1.37 11.08
C MET A 279 6.30 -0.60 12.40
N PRO A 280 5.36 -0.77 13.36
CA PRO A 280 5.50 -0.20 14.70
C PRO A 280 6.81 -0.63 15.38
N ALA A 281 7.44 0.27 16.11
CA ALA A 281 8.72 0.01 16.77
C ALA A 281 8.60 -1.16 17.75
N GLY A 282 9.48 -2.15 17.61
CA GLY A 282 9.43 -3.35 18.41
C GLY A 282 8.35 -4.34 18.02
N MET A 283 7.59 -4.16 16.94
CA MET A 283 6.66 -5.18 16.47
C MET A 283 7.39 -6.35 15.78
N THR A 284 6.94 -7.56 16.05
CA THR A 284 7.38 -8.80 15.39
C THR A 284 6.21 -9.43 14.66
N CYS A 285 6.45 -10.03 13.50
CA CYS A 285 5.44 -10.85 12.82
C CYS A 285 5.48 -12.25 13.44
N ASP A 286 4.53 -12.52 14.32
CA ASP A 286 4.35 -13.80 15.00
C ASP A 286 3.03 -14.49 14.58
N GLY A 287 2.28 -13.88 13.67
CA GLY A 287 1.05 -14.44 13.12
C GLY A 287 1.27 -15.61 12.17
N THR A 288 0.25 -16.47 12.09
CA THR A 288 0.15 -17.56 11.13
C THR A 288 -1.10 -17.38 10.26
N ILE A 289 -0.93 -17.32 8.94
CA ILE A 289 -2.02 -17.14 7.99
C ILE A 289 -1.97 -18.25 6.94
N ALA A 290 -3.03 -19.05 6.85
CA ALA A 290 -3.12 -20.21 5.94
C ALA A 290 -1.88 -21.14 6.00
N GLY A 291 -1.35 -21.36 7.21
CA GLY A 291 -0.17 -22.19 7.45
C GLY A 291 1.18 -21.49 7.27
N VAL A 292 1.20 -20.24 6.80
CA VAL A 292 2.43 -19.44 6.67
C VAL A 292 2.71 -18.69 7.95
N ASN A 293 3.86 -18.97 8.57
CA ASN A 293 4.35 -18.29 9.77
C ASN A 293 5.07 -16.98 9.44
N ASN A 294 5.46 -16.24 10.47
CA ASN A 294 6.14 -14.95 10.35
C ASN A 294 5.30 -13.92 9.56
N ALA A 295 3.97 -14.03 9.64
CA ALA A 295 3.05 -13.23 8.84
C ALA A 295 2.53 -12.03 9.64
N CYS A 296 2.59 -10.85 9.04
CA CYS A 296 1.90 -9.65 9.49
C CYS A 296 0.85 -9.24 8.45
N VAL A 297 -0.14 -8.47 8.90
CA VAL A 297 -1.10 -7.81 8.02
C VAL A 297 -0.98 -6.31 8.16
N VAL A 298 -0.67 -5.62 7.07
CA VAL A 298 -0.78 -4.15 7.00
C VAL A 298 -2.17 -3.79 6.49
N ARG A 299 -2.80 -2.79 7.11
CA ARG A 299 -4.08 -2.23 6.73
C ARG A 299 -3.96 -0.73 6.63
N VAL A 300 -4.42 -0.17 5.51
CA VAL A 300 -4.41 1.27 5.24
C VAL A 300 -5.80 1.75 4.87
N ARG A 301 -6.14 2.98 5.26
CA ARG A 301 -7.42 3.61 4.95
C ARG A 301 -7.33 5.14 4.93
N ASN A 302 -8.16 5.78 4.12
CA ASN A 302 -8.34 7.23 4.12
C ASN A 302 -9.32 7.70 5.23
N SER A 303 -9.57 9.00 5.31
CA SER A 303 -10.47 9.63 6.29
C SER A 303 -11.88 9.90 5.76
N ALA A 304 -12.32 9.20 4.72
CA ALA A 304 -13.57 9.51 4.02
C ALA A 304 -14.83 9.26 4.87
N ALA A 305 -15.75 10.24 4.87
CA ALA A 305 -16.98 10.18 5.68
C ALA A 305 -17.98 9.12 5.20
N ALA A 306 -18.03 8.81 3.90
CA ALA A 306 -18.88 7.76 3.33
C ALA A 306 -18.46 6.34 3.78
N GLY A 307 -17.29 6.22 4.39
CA GLY A 307 -16.66 5.01 4.89
C GLY A 307 -15.17 5.11 4.61
N PRO A 308 -14.28 4.97 5.60
CA PRO A 308 -12.86 4.90 5.32
C PRO A 308 -12.59 3.79 4.31
N PHE A 309 -12.05 4.15 3.15
CA PHE A 309 -11.73 3.23 2.08
C PHE A 309 -10.23 2.96 2.06
N GLY A 310 -9.86 1.76 1.65
CA GLY A 310 -8.46 1.41 1.50
C GLY A 310 -8.29 -0.07 1.17
N GLY A 311 -7.35 -0.69 1.86
CA GLY A 311 -7.07 -2.10 1.66
C GLY A 311 -6.09 -2.64 2.69
N SER A 312 -5.79 -3.92 2.54
CA SER A 312 -4.82 -4.61 3.37
C SER A 312 -3.95 -5.53 2.53
N ALA A 313 -2.78 -5.88 3.07
CA ALA A 313 -1.83 -6.78 2.44
C ALA A 313 -1.13 -7.64 3.51
N VAL A 314 -0.71 -8.84 3.12
CA VAL A 314 0.08 -9.74 3.98
C VAL A 314 1.54 -9.69 3.56
N PHE A 315 2.42 -9.72 4.55
CA PHE A 315 3.85 -9.80 4.34
C PHE A 315 4.52 -10.60 5.45
N THR A 316 5.78 -10.94 5.22
CA THR A 316 6.66 -11.52 6.24
C THR A 316 7.72 -10.53 6.69
N GLN A 317 8.11 -10.60 7.96
CA GLN A 317 9.18 -9.74 8.47
C GLN A 317 10.54 -10.25 7.97
N SER A 318 11.38 -9.36 7.47
CA SER A 318 12.77 -9.70 7.18
C SER A 318 13.55 -10.04 8.47
N ALA A 319 14.54 -10.93 8.37
CA ALA A 319 15.36 -11.29 9.52
C ALA A 319 16.10 -10.09 10.16
N PRO A 320 16.65 -9.12 9.39
CA PRO A 320 17.19 -7.89 9.97
C PRO A 320 16.13 -7.06 10.72
N ALA A 321 14.95 -6.84 10.13
CA ALA A 321 13.89 -6.05 10.76
C ALA A 321 13.39 -6.72 12.06
N ARG A 322 13.26 -8.06 12.07
CA ARG A 322 12.87 -8.81 13.27
C ARG A 322 13.91 -8.68 14.39
N ARG A 323 15.21 -8.77 14.07
CA ARG A 323 16.29 -8.56 15.04
C ARG A 323 16.26 -7.14 15.61
N ALA A 324 16.04 -6.12 14.77
CA ALA A 324 15.92 -4.74 15.21
C ALA A 324 14.72 -4.53 16.15
N ALA A 325 13.57 -5.16 15.86
CA ALA A 325 12.40 -5.11 16.72
C ALA A 325 12.64 -5.76 18.10
N ILE A 326 13.29 -6.93 18.13
CA ILE A 326 13.64 -7.61 19.39
C ILE A 326 14.64 -6.77 20.20
N ALA A 327 15.68 -6.23 19.55
CA ALA A 327 16.65 -5.35 20.20
C ALA A 327 15.99 -4.09 20.78
N TYR A 328 15.02 -3.50 20.07
CA TYR A 328 14.22 -2.38 20.57
C TYR A 328 13.45 -2.76 21.85
N ARG A 329 12.77 -3.91 21.86
CA ARG A 329 12.05 -4.40 23.04
C ARG A 329 12.98 -4.61 24.23
N LEU A 330 14.14 -5.24 24.02
CA LEU A 330 15.14 -5.46 25.06
C LEU A 330 15.66 -4.14 25.63
N ARG A 331 16.05 -3.20 24.77
CA ARG A 331 16.50 -1.87 25.20
C ARG A 331 15.45 -1.15 26.03
N LYS A 332 14.19 -1.16 25.59
CA LYS A 332 13.09 -0.51 26.33
C LYS A 332 12.82 -1.17 27.68
N ARG A 333 12.95 -2.49 27.79
CA ARG A 333 12.87 -3.19 29.09
C ARG A 333 13.99 -2.78 30.03
N MET A 334 15.23 -2.68 29.54
CA MET A 334 16.36 -2.22 30.36
C MET A 334 16.21 -0.76 30.78
N GLU A 335 15.66 0.09 29.92
CA GLU A 335 15.38 1.50 30.23
C GLU A 335 14.34 1.63 31.35
N ILE A 336 13.23 0.89 31.27
CA ILE A 336 12.19 0.85 32.31
C ILE A 336 12.76 0.27 33.62
N ALA A 337 13.55 -0.80 33.54
CA ALA A 337 14.16 -1.41 34.73
C ALA A 337 15.12 -0.44 35.43
N ARG A 338 15.89 0.35 34.66
CA ARG A 338 16.78 1.39 35.22
C ARG A 338 15.99 2.53 35.87
N GLU A 339 14.88 2.95 35.27
CA GLU A 339 14.02 3.99 35.85
C GLU A 339 13.30 3.51 37.12
N ALA A 340 12.98 2.21 37.21
CA ALA A 340 12.33 1.61 38.36
C ALA A 340 13.23 1.43 39.59
N VAL A 341 14.55 1.56 39.45
CA VAL A 341 15.51 1.54 40.58
C VAL A 341 15.93 2.98 40.89
N PRO A 342 15.26 3.69 41.81
CA PRO A 342 15.72 5.00 42.25
C PRO A 342 17.08 4.87 42.96
N PHE A 343 17.95 5.85 42.71
CA PHE A 343 19.33 5.96 43.22
C PHE A 343 19.37 6.30 44.74
N THR A 344 18.56 5.65 45.59
CA THR A 344 18.42 6.07 47.00
C THR A 344 18.58 4.99 48.05
N GLU A 345 18.96 3.74 47.73
CA GLU A 345 19.08 2.70 48.77
C GLU A 345 20.22 1.70 48.53
N VAL A 346 21.41 2.16 48.07
CA VAL A 346 22.59 1.26 48.04
C VAL A 346 23.90 1.87 48.58
N ASP A 347 23.94 3.16 48.92
CA ASP A 347 25.20 3.80 49.35
C ASP A 347 25.15 4.43 50.76
N GLU A 348 24.28 3.97 51.68
CA GLU A 348 24.33 4.39 53.11
C GLU A 348 24.56 3.23 54.10
N GLU A 349 24.42 1.96 53.70
CA GLU A 349 24.66 0.83 54.62
C GLU A 349 26.08 0.23 54.53
N GLU A 350 26.86 0.52 53.48
CA GLU A 350 28.23 -0.03 53.33
C GLU A 350 29.36 0.89 53.85
N GLU A 351 29.08 2.17 54.19
CA GLU A 351 30.08 3.08 54.79
C GLU A 351 30.05 3.14 56.33
N LEU A 352 29.07 2.50 57.00
CA LEU A 352 28.92 2.56 58.47
C LEU A 352 29.49 1.34 59.23
N GLU A 353 29.93 0.29 58.55
CA GLU A 353 30.57 -0.87 59.21
C GLU A 353 32.09 -0.70 59.42
N ASP A 354 32.73 0.27 58.76
CA ASP A 354 34.19 0.49 58.84
C ASP A 354 34.62 1.55 59.89
N GLU A 355 33.70 2.30 60.52
CA GLU A 355 34.05 3.33 61.52
C GLU A 355 33.95 2.88 63.01
N HIS A 356 33.72 1.59 63.30
CA HIS A 356 33.51 1.10 64.66
C HIS A 356 34.57 0.14 65.23
N GLU A 357 35.77 0.05 64.63
CA GLU A 357 36.87 -0.82 65.13
C GLU A 357 38.19 -0.12 65.55
N GLU A 358 38.21 1.16 65.94
CA GLU A 358 39.37 1.78 66.63
C GLU A 358 39.11 2.26 68.07
#